data_AF-A0A9W6AZ58-F1
#
_entry.id   AF-A0A9W6AZ58-F1
#
_cell.length_a   1.000
_cell.length_b   1.000
_cell.length_c   1.000
_cell.angle_alpha   90.00
_cell.angle_beta   90.00
_cell.angle_gamma   90.00
#
_symmetry.space_group_name_H-M   'P 1'
#
loop_
_entity.id
_entity.type
_entity.pdbx_description
1 polymer ?
#
loop_
_entity_poly.entity_id
_entity_poly.type
_entity_poly.pdbx_seq_one_letter_code
_entity_poly.pdbx_strand_id
1 'polypeptide(L)'
;MDDEEQRLLIFMKNKYKNLMEKNEMQLNDNNFMWNKNNQLHFYSLITNDQYAPIYFFWAKKSNSNKLTILDKRKETDKAVFTTLNDHNKLNFLISHKIISKTILNDSIKKSFSTEMFFENTPKVSFSSYIEKLFNKEFKNSQNYLKNQPDVNIIYEKQIFFESNFHFSNLISGIEDKQFIDELEECIFAYNNAKWYLCASGMGGLIEHLMYLTLKNYSNYYRKHGIRLNSILSNRPTAKDYVRGFKQNPIKIDDRKESFINMLFMARNSISHFNTGRTDKSLCNLMMSGLMDLYNDYYVKSKKYKESL
;
A
#
# COMPACT_ATOMS: atom_id res chain seq x y z
N MET A 1 -12.84 -5.15 27.33
CA MET A 1 -11.38 -5.21 27.17
C MET A 1 -10.84 -5.15 28.57
N ASP A 2 -9.99 -6.09 28.95
CA ASP A 2 -9.42 -6.13 30.29
C ASP A 2 -8.55 -4.88 30.52
N ASP A 3 -8.55 -4.36 31.75
CA ASP A 3 -7.82 -3.13 32.13
C ASP A 3 -6.31 -3.30 31.86
N GLU A 4 -5.80 -4.53 31.99
CA GLU A 4 -4.42 -4.89 31.70
C GLU A 4 -4.12 -4.87 30.19
N GLU A 5 -4.97 -5.46 29.35
CA GLU A 5 -4.81 -5.47 27.89
C GLU A 5 -4.77 -4.05 27.32
N GLN A 6 -5.62 -3.16 27.83
CA GLN A 6 -5.65 -1.77 27.41
C GLN A 6 -4.38 -1.01 27.84
N ARG A 7 -3.89 -1.21 29.07
CA ARG A 7 -2.63 -0.63 29.55
C ARG A 7 -1.44 -1.13 28.72
N LEU A 8 -1.40 -2.42 28.39
CA LEU A 8 -0.35 -3.00 27.56
C LEU A 8 -0.41 -2.49 26.12
N LEU A 9 -1.60 -2.37 25.54
CA LEU A 9 -1.76 -1.81 24.19
C LEU A 9 -1.28 -0.35 24.11
N ILE A 10 -1.59 0.47 25.12
CA ILE A 10 -1.09 1.85 25.22
C ILE A 10 0.44 1.85 25.36
N PHE A 11 1.00 0.99 26.21
CA PHE A 11 2.44 0.83 26.38
C PHE A 11 3.12 0.45 25.07
N MET A 12 2.62 -0.58 24.37
CA MET A 12 3.12 -1.04 23.08
C MET A 12 3.10 0.08 22.04
N LYS A 13 2.02 0.86 21.98
CA LYS A 13 1.88 1.98 21.04
C LYS A 13 2.88 3.09 21.34
N ASN A 14 3.05 3.45 22.60
CA ASN A 14 4.03 4.44 23.03
C ASN A 14 5.46 3.97 22.75
N LYS A 15 5.77 2.69 23.01
CA LYS A 15 7.07 2.11 22.70
C LYS A 15 7.37 2.17 21.20
N TYR A 16 6.41 1.79 20.37
CA TYR A 16 6.53 1.85 18.91
C TYR A 16 6.75 3.29 18.43
N LYS A 17 5.96 4.25 18.93
CA LYS A 17 6.14 5.68 18.66
C LYS A 17 7.53 6.18 19.05
N ASN A 18 8.02 5.82 20.24
CA ASN A 18 9.35 6.22 20.70
C ASN A 18 10.47 5.64 19.82
N LEU A 19 10.31 4.41 19.32
CA LEU A 19 11.25 3.81 18.37
C LEU A 19 11.25 4.54 17.03
N MET A 20 10.07 4.93 16.53
CA MET A 20 9.94 5.77 15.34
C MET A 20 10.68 7.10 15.53
N GLU A 21 10.37 7.83 16.59
CA GLU A 21 10.98 9.14 16.90
C GLU A 21 12.50 9.05 17.09
N LYS A 22 12.98 8.04 17.82
CA LYS A 22 14.42 7.81 18.04
C LYS A 22 15.19 7.55 16.75
N ASN A 23 14.54 7.01 15.73
CA ASN A 23 15.14 6.74 14.42
C ASN A 23 14.73 7.76 13.37
N GLU A 24 14.23 8.94 13.79
CA GLU A 24 13.84 10.06 12.93
C GLU A 24 12.75 9.71 11.90
N MET A 25 11.92 8.71 12.23
CA MET A 25 10.79 8.25 11.41
C MET A 25 9.49 8.91 11.89
N GLN A 26 8.61 9.25 10.94
CA GLN A 26 7.32 9.85 11.29
C GLN A 26 6.23 8.78 11.42
N LEU A 27 5.31 8.95 12.39
CA LEU A 27 4.20 8.01 12.64
C LEU A 27 3.21 7.86 11.46
N ASN A 28 3.24 8.75 10.47
CA ASN A 28 2.47 8.66 9.23
C ASN A 28 3.21 7.88 8.13
N ASP A 29 4.43 7.38 8.40
CA ASP A 29 5.21 6.61 7.44
C ASP A 29 4.54 5.25 7.18
N ASN A 30 4.25 5.00 5.90
CA ASN A 30 3.55 3.80 5.44
C ASN A 30 4.44 2.54 5.43
N ASN A 31 5.74 2.68 5.65
CA ASN A 31 6.67 1.56 5.83
C ASN A 31 6.44 0.75 7.12
N PHE A 32 5.62 1.28 8.02
CA PHE A 32 5.42 0.83 9.37
C PHE A 32 3.97 0.38 9.56
N MET A 33 3.77 -0.88 9.98
CA MET A 33 2.43 -1.45 10.03
C MET A 33 1.53 -0.76 11.05
N TRP A 34 2.11 -0.22 12.13
CA TRP A 34 1.38 0.49 13.18
C TRP A 34 1.49 2.02 13.07
N ASN A 35 1.30 2.53 11.86
CA ASN A 35 1.26 3.96 11.58
C ASN A 35 -0.07 4.62 12.01
N LYS A 36 -0.18 5.95 11.90
CA LYS A 36 -1.34 6.74 12.33
C LYS A 36 -2.66 6.31 11.67
N ASN A 37 -2.59 5.79 10.44
CA ASN A 37 -3.75 5.44 9.63
C ASN A 37 -4.17 3.98 9.78
N ASN A 38 -3.30 3.14 10.35
CA ASN A 38 -3.56 1.72 10.55
C ASN A 38 -4.04 1.43 11.97
N GLN A 39 -5.12 0.65 12.05
CA GLN A 39 -5.62 0.10 13.30
C GLN A 39 -5.35 -1.41 13.28
N LEU A 40 -4.69 -1.91 14.33
CA LEU A 40 -4.23 -3.29 14.39
C LEU A 40 -4.83 -4.04 15.57
N HIS A 41 -5.21 -5.29 15.33
CA HIS A 41 -5.51 -6.23 16.39
C HIS A 41 -4.29 -7.13 16.62
N PHE A 42 -3.62 -6.90 17.74
CA PHE A 42 -2.49 -7.72 18.20
C PHE A 42 -2.97 -8.92 18.98
N TYR A 43 -2.28 -10.04 18.80
CA TYR A 43 -2.49 -11.27 19.52
C TYR A 43 -1.19 -11.69 20.20
N SER A 44 -1.33 -12.20 21.42
CA SER A 44 -0.28 -12.87 22.16
C SER A 44 -0.82 -14.22 22.61
N LEU A 45 -0.17 -15.31 22.23
CA LEU A 45 -0.50 -16.66 22.66
C LEU A 45 0.64 -17.19 23.51
N ILE A 46 0.34 -17.51 24.76
CA ILE A 46 1.30 -17.93 25.77
C ILE A 46 1.15 -19.44 25.98
N THR A 47 2.27 -20.16 25.89
CA THR A 47 2.29 -21.63 26.01
C THR A 47 3.44 -22.08 26.88
N ASN A 48 3.35 -23.29 27.43
CA ASN A 48 4.45 -23.89 28.19
C ASN A 48 5.59 -24.34 27.27
N ASP A 49 6.80 -24.30 27.80
CA ASP A 49 7.96 -24.94 27.21
C ASP A 49 8.77 -25.65 28.29
N GLN A 50 9.78 -26.41 27.88
CA GLN A 50 10.67 -27.14 28.78
C GLN A 50 11.37 -26.22 29.79
N TYR A 51 11.71 -24.99 29.41
CA TYR A 51 12.54 -24.10 30.22
C TYR A 51 11.82 -22.84 30.69
N ALA A 52 11.01 -22.23 29.83
CA ALA A 52 10.28 -21.01 30.13
C ALA A 52 9.11 -20.81 29.15
N PRO A 53 8.06 -20.03 29.48
CA PRO A 53 6.95 -19.82 28.57
C PRO A 53 7.37 -19.27 27.21
N ILE A 54 6.77 -19.80 26.14
CA ILE A 54 6.88 -19.24 24.79
C ILE A 54 5.66 -18.37 24.51
N TYR A 55 5.95 -17.21 23.92
CA TYR A 55 4.98 -16.27 23.40
C TYR A 55 5.02 -16.29 21.88
N PHE A 56 3.85 -16.52 21.28
CA PHE A 56 3.60 -16.31 19.86
C PHE A 56 2.88 -14.98 19.69
N PHE A 57 3.48 -14.07 18.92
CA PHE A 57 2.89 -12.77 18.63
C PHE A 57 2.56 -12.64 17.15
N TRP A 58 1.42 -12.01 16.86
CA TRP A 58 1.07 -11.57 15.51
C TRP A 58 0.06 -10.43 15.56
N ALA A 59 -0.14 -9.78 14.41
CA ALA A 59 -1.11 -8.71 14.22
C ALA A 59 -2.01 -8.98 13.01
N LYS A 60 -3.22 -8.44 13.06
CA LYS A 60 -4.19 -8.37 11.95
C LYS A 60 -4.64 -6.94 11.73
N LYS A 61 -5.11 -6.64 10.52
CA LYS A 61 -5.86 -5.40 10.28
C LYS A 61 -7.17 -5.44 11.06
N SER A 62 -7.57 -4.29 11.57
CA SER A 62 -8.78 -4.11 12.37
C SER A 62 -9.35 -2.72 12.14
N ASN A 63 -10.59 -2.48 12.56
CA ASN A 63 -11.18 -1.14 12.56
C ASN A 63 -10.75 -0.34 13.80
N SER A 64 -10.18 -1.00 14.81
CA SER A 64 -9.65 -0.34 16.01
C SER A 64 -8.43 -1.07 16.55
N ASN A 65 -7.53 -0.34 17.20
CA ASN A 65 -6.41 -0.94 17.93
C ASN A 65 -6.96 -1.84 19.05
N LYS A 66 -6.53 -3.10 19.09
CA LYS A 66 -6.93 -4.09 20.10
C LYS A 66 -5.74 -4.99 20.44
N LEU A 67 -5.74 -5.52 21.65
CA LEU A 67 -4.85 -6.59 22.08
C LEU A 67 -5.72 -7.75 22.57
N THR A 68 -5.34 -8.98 22.23
CA THR A 68 -5.94 -10.19 22.79
C THR A 68 -4.84 -11.10 23.29
N ILE A 69 -4.90 -11.43 24.57
CA ILE A 69 -3.96 -12.35 25.21
C ILE A 69 -4.63 -13.70 25.41
N LEU A 70 -4.00 -14.76 24.91
CA LEU A 70 -4.47 -16.13 25.00
C LEU A 70 -3.46 -16.91 25.82
N ASP A 71 -3.72 -17.04 27.11
CA ASP A 71 -2.92 -17.90 27.97
C ASP A 71 -3.39 -19.35 27.84
N LYS A 72 -2.55 -20.20 27.26
CA LYS A 72 -2.76 -21.63 27.04
C LYS A 72 -1.79 -22.51 27.81
N ARG A 73 -1.12 -21.96 28.83
CA ARG A 73 -0.16 -22.71 29.66
C ARG A 73 -0.79 -23.92 30.32
N LYS A 74 -2.00 -23.80 30.87
CA LYS A 74 -2.72 -24.92 31.50
C LYS A 74 -2.99 -26.05 30.50
N GLU A 75 -3.38 -25.72 29.28
CA GLU A 75 -3.68 -26.70 28.22
C GLU A 75 -2.42 -27.31 27.60
N THR A 76 -1.26 -26.66 27.79
CA THR A 76 0.04 -27.04 27.21
C THR A 76 1.02 -27.61 28.23
N ASP A 77 0.60 -27.83 29.47
CA ASP A 77 1.38 -28.49 30.52
C ASP A 77 1.47 -30.00 30.31
N LYS A 78 2.13 -30.39 29.21
CA LYS A 78 2.30 -31.79 28.80
C LYS A 78 3.72 -31.97 28.25
N ALA A 79 4.39 -33.04 28.68
CA ALA A 79 5.74 -33.38 28.20
C ALA A 79 5.82 -33.51 26.66
N VAL A 80 4.75 -34.01 26.03
CA VAL A 80 4.65 -34.13 24.57
C VAL A 80 4.62 -32.75 23.90
N PHE A 81 4.06 -31.73 24.54
CA PHE A 81 3.99 -30.38 23.97
C PHE A 81 5.33 -29.63 24.11
N THR A 82 5.97 -29.73 25.28
CA THR A 82 7.21 -29.00 25.60
C THR A 82 8.41 -29.48 24.77
N THR A 83 8.34 -30.67 24.17
CA THR A 83 9.39 -31.22 23.30
C THR A 83 9.22 -30.86 21.82
N LEU A 84 8.12 -30.22 21.43
CA LEU A 84 7.88 -29.79 20.04
C LEU A 84 8.70 -28.54 19.70
N ASN A 85 9.02 -28.35 18.42
CA ASN A 85 9.49 -27.05 17.93
C ASN A 85 8.31 -26.07 17.75
N ASP A 86 8.58 -24.76 17.63
CA ASP A 86 7.56 -23.70 17.53
C ASP A 86 6.49 -23.95 16.47
N HIS A 87 6.89 -24.41 15.28
CA HIS A 87 5.97 -24.71 14.18
C HIS A 87 5.02 -25.86 14.55
N ASN A 88 5.56 -26.92 15.14
CA ASN A 88 4.80 -28.07 15.58
C ASN A 88 3.93 -27.75 16.80
N LYS A 89 4.34 -26.82 17.68
CA LYS A 89 3.50 -26.32 18.78
C LYS A 89 2.24 -25.65 18.27
N LEU A 90 2.33 -24.75 17.29
CA LEU A 90 1.12 -24.14 16.70
C LEU A 90 0.19 -25.16 16.03
N ASN A 91 0.76 -26.11 15.27
CA ASN A 91 -0.03 -27.17 14.64
C ASN A 91 -0.68 -28.09 15.67
N PHE A 92 0.01 -28.39 16.78
CA PHE A 92 -0.55 -29.13 17.90
C PHE A 92 -1.77 -28.41 18.48
N LEU A 93 -1.66 -27.11 18.77
CA LEU A 93 -2.75 -26.32 19.33
C LEU A 93 -3.99 -26.28 18.42
N ILE A 94 -3.78 -26.18 17.11
CA ILE A 94 -4.86 -26.18 16.11
C ILE A 94 -5.50 -27.56 16.00
N SER A 95 -4.70 -28.62 15.84
CA SER A 95 -5.19 -29.99 15.66
C SER A 95 -5.95 -30.51 16.88
N HIS A 96 -5.54 -30.10 18.08
CA HIS A 96 -6.21 -30.44 19.34
C HIS A 96 -7.34 -29.47 19.70
N LYS A 97 -7.70 -28.54 18.80
CA LYS A 97 -8.76 -27.54 18.99
C LYS A 97 -8.59 -26.65 20.23
N ILE A 98 -7.36 -26.49 20.72
CA ILE A 98 -7.01 -25.59 21.83
C ILE A 98 -7.12 -24.13 21.36
N ILE A 99 -6.78 -23.88 20.09
CA ILE A 99 -7.04 -22.63 19.39
C ILE A 99 -7.74 -22.90 18.06
N SER A 100 -8.58 -21.97 17.60
CA SER A 100 -9.16 -22.03 16.26
C SER A 100 -8.13 -21.65 15.19
N LYS A 101 -8.06 -22.40 14.09
CA LYS A 101 -7.24 -22.04 12.92
C LYS A 101 -7.56 -20.63 12.39
N THR A 102 -8.83 -20.21 12.50
CA THR A 102 -9.29 -18.89 12.03
C THR A 102 -8.61 -17.74 12.76
N ILE A 103 -8.04 -17.98 13.95
CA ILE A 103 -7.32 -16.96 14.71
C ILE A 103 -6.02 -16.52 14.02
N LEU A 104 -5.50 -17.31 13.08
CA LEU A 104 -4.33 -16.98 12.26
C LEU A 104 -4.70 -16.46 10.86
N ASN A 105 -5.97 -16.55 10.44
CA ASN A 105 -6.42 -16.00 9.15
C ASN A 105 -6.14 -14.50 9.06
N ASP A 106 -5.73 -14.02 7.91
CA ASP A 106 -5.44 -12.60 7.65
C ASP A 106 -4.36 -12.00 8.57
N SER A 107 -3.55 -12.86 9.22
CA SER A 107 -2.37 -12.43 9.94
C SER A 107 -1.36 -11.77 9.00
N ILE A 108 -0.82 -10.64 9.44
CA ILE A 108 0.24 -9.95 8.74
C ILE A 108 1.49 -10.81 8.92
N LYS A 109 1.91 -11.56 7.89
CA LYS A 109 3.05 -12.51 7.97
C LYS A 109 4.30 -11.92 8.63
N LYS A 110 4.62 -10.65 8.31
CA LYS A 110 5.81 -9.95 8.84
C LYS A 110 5.71 -9.62 10.34
N SER A 111 4.50 -9.58 10.89
CA SER A 111 4.27 -9.34 12.32
C SER A 111 4.52 -10.57 13.19
N PHE A 112 4.69 -11.75 12.58
CA PHE A 112 4.86 -12.96 13.33
C PHE A 112 6.21 -13.00 14.07
N SER A 113 6.17 -13.30 15.36
CA SER A 113 7.36 -13.48 16.21
C SER A 113 7.11 -14.58 17.23
N THR A 114 8.14 -15.40 17.50
CA THR A 114 8.17 -16.36 18.60
C THR A 114 9.33 -16.10 19.52
N GLU A 115 9.04 -16.04 20.82
CA GLU A 115 10.02 -15.65 21.83
C GLU A 115 9.79 -16.38 23.14
N MET A 116 10.88 -16.87 23.71
CA MET A 116 10.92 -17.45 25.04
C MET A 116 11.32 -16.36 26.05
N PHE A 117 10.60 -16.25 27.16
CA PHE A 117 10.91 -15.28 28.22
C PHE A 117 11.06 -15.98 29.56
N PHE A 118 12.26 -15.88 30.13
CA PHE A 118 12.56 -16.38 31.49
C PHE A 118 11.94 -15.50 32.57
N GLU A 119 11.70 -14.23 32.26
CA GLU A 119 11.03 -13.28 33.14
C GLU A 119 9.53 -13.21 32.84
N ASN A 120 8.72 -13.38 33.88
CA ASN A 120 7.27 -13.46 33.77
C ASN A 120 6.60 -12.07 33.77
N THR A 121 7.21 -11.06 33.14
CA THR A 121 6.62 -9.71 33.06
C THR A 121 6.07 -9.45 31.65
N PRO A 122 4.75 -9.20 31.51
CA PRO A 122 4.14 -8.87 30.23
C PRO A 122 4.83 -7.68 29.54
N LYS A 123 5.18 -6.63 30.28
CA LYS A 123 5.86 -5.45 29.70
C LYS A 123 7.17 -5.79 28.99
N VAL A 124 7.99 -6.68 29.53
CA VAL A 124 9.26 -7.09 28.90
C VAL A 124 8.98 -7.83 27.60
N SER A 125 8.07 -8.81 27.63
CA SER A 125 7.74 -9.60 26.44
C SER A 125 7.15 -8.76 25.31
N PHE A 126 6.18 -7.89 25.63
CA PHE A 126 5.59 -6.97 24.66
C PHE A 126 6.58 -5.89 24.19
N SER A 127 7.51 -5.42 25.04
CA SER A 127 8.57 -4.49 24.61
C SER A 127 9.51 -5.14 23.61
N SER A 128 9.98 -6.37 23.90
CA SER A 128 10.85 -7.15 23.01
C SER A 128 10.17 -7.40 21.66
N TYR A 129 8.89 -7.79 21.69
CA TYR A 129 8.11 -8.00 20.48
C TYR A 129 8.02 -6.71 19.63
N ILE A 130 7.66 -5.58 20.23
CA ILE A 130 7.55 -4.29 19.54
C ILE A 130 8.90 -3.83 18.97
N GLU A 131 9.99 -4.02 19.71
CA GLU A 131 11.33 -3.73 19.22
C GLU A 131 11.71 -4.61 18.03
N LYS A 132 11.45 -5.92 18.08
CA LYS A 132 11.72 -6.82 16.96
C LYS A 132 10.84 -6.51 15.75
N LEU A 133 9.57 -6.20 15.97
CA LEU A 133 8.65 -5.78 14.93
C LEU A 133 9.18 -4.54 14.21
N PHE A 134 9.43 -3.48 14.97
CA PHE A 134 9.99 -2.23 14.45
C PHE A 134 11.34 -2.48 13.76
N ASN A 135 12.25 -3.23 14.38
CA ASN A 135 13.57 -3.49 13.81
C ASN A 135 13.49 -4.31 12.52
N LYS A 136 12.53 -5.23 12.38
CA LYS A 136 12.29 -5.94 11.11
C LYS A 136 11.80 -4.96 10.05
N GLU A 137 10.86 -4.09 10.38
CA GLU A 137 10.34 -3.06 9.46
C GLU A 137 11.42 -2.06 9.06
N PHE A 138 12.18 -1.57 10.03
CA PHE A 138 13.30 -0.66 9.85
C PHE A 138 14.44 -1.31 9.08
N LYS A 139 14.88 -2.53 9.41
CA LYS A 139 15.91 -3.22 8.62
C LYS A 139 15.44 -3.50 7.20
N ASN A 140 14.16 -3.82 7.02
CA ASN A 140 13.62 -3.93 5.67
C ASN A 140 13.72 -2.58 4.95
N SER A 141 13.26 -1.49 5.56
CA SER A 141 13.37 -0.14 4.96
C SER A 141 14.83 0.25 4.65
N GLN A 142 15.78 -0.14 5.50
CA GLN A 142 17.23 0.07 5.35
C GLN A 142 17.93 -0.85 4.36
N ASN A 143 17.55 -2.13 4.25
CA ASN A 143 18.12 -3.04 3.24
C ASN A 143 17.66 -2.66 1.83
N TYR A 144 16.47 -2.07 1.70
CA TYR A 144 16.04 -1.37 0.50
C TYR A 144 16.79 -0.04 0.26
N LEU A 145 17.47 0.53 1.28
CA LEU A 145 18.34 1.72 1.15
C LEU A 145 19.78 1.33 0.75
N LYS A 146 20.34 0.23 1.28
CA LYS A 146 21.74 -0.18 1.09
C LYS A 146 22.06 -0.83 -0.27
N ASN A 147 21.07 -1.39 -0.95
CA ASN A 147 21.27 -2.04 -2.25
C ASN A 147 21.03 -1.10 -3.46
N GLN A 148 21.16 0.22 -3.30
CA GLN A 148 21.02 1.18 -4.41
C GLN A 148 22.12 2.25 -4.37
N PRO A 149 22.63 2.71 -5.54
CA PRO A 149 23.62 3.78 -5.60
C PRO A 149 23.00 5.16 -5.32
N ASP A 150 23.72 5.93 -4.51
CA ASP A 150 23.69 7.36 -4.11
C ASP A 150 22.43 8.26 -4.17
N VAL A 151 22.05 8.71 -2.95
CA VAL A 151 21.79 10.08 -2.43
C VAL A 151 20.67 10.97 -3.01
N ASN A 152 20.14 10.77 -4.22
CA ASN A 152 19.02 11.63 -4.70
C ASN A 152 17.60 11.20 -4.24
N ILE A 153 17.50 10.19 -3.36
CA ILE A 153 16.30 9.36 -3.14
C ILE A 153 15.59 9.61 -1.78
N ILE A 154 15.67 10.82 -1.19
CA ILE A 154 14.80 11.14 -0.04
C ILE A 154 13.40 11.55 -0.52
N TYR A 155 13.32 12.28 -1.64
CA TYR A 155 12.05 12.60 -2.32
C TYR A 155 11.40 11.40 -3.03
N GLU A 156 12.18 10.40 -3.43
CA GLU A 156 11.71 9.29 -4.26
C GLU A 156 11.04 8.12 -3.49
N LYS A 157 11.06 8.12 -2.15
CA LYS A 157 10.56 7.00 -1.33
C LYS A 157 9.16 7.18 -0.75
N GLN A 158 8.68 8.42 -0.58
CA GLN A 158 7.25 8.67 -0.30
C GLN A 158 6.38 8.18 -1.47
N ILE A 159 6.81 8.44 -2.71
CA ILE A 159 6.10 8.09 -3.95
C ILE A 159 6.00 6.56 -4.18
N PHE A 160 6.95 5.76 -3.68
CA PHE A 160 7.02 4.29 -3.89
C PHE A 160 6.02 3.48 -3.04
N PHE A 161 5.63 3.98 -1.87
CA PHE A 161 4.60 3.36 -1.02
C PHE A 161 3.21 3.99 -1.26
N GLU A 162 3.18 5.28 -1.59
CA GLU A 162 2.00 5.96 -2.13
C GLU A 162 1.46 5.24 -3.37
N SER A 163 2.30 4.86 -4.34
CA SER A 163 1.89 4.17 -5.58
C SER A 163 1.06 2.90 -5.35
N ASN A 164 1.55 1.90 -4.60
CA ASN A 164 0.79 0.66 -4.36
C ASN A 164 -0.53 0.87 -3.56
N PHE A 165 -0.63 1.91 -2.71
CA PHE A 165 -1.84 2.21 -1.94
C PHE A 165 -2.82 3.10 -2.74
N HIS A 166 -2.33 4.02 -3.55
CA HIS A 166 -3.13 4.90 -4.41
C HIS A 166 -3.69 4.20 -5.65
N PHE A 167 -2.98 3.20 -6.20
CA PHE A 167 -3.52 2.40 -7.29
C PHE A 167 -4.69 1.52 -6.86
N SER A 168 -4.82 1.16 -5.58
CA SER A 168 -6.01 0.43 -5.10
C SER A 168 -7.31 1.20 -5.31
N ASN A 169 -7.27 2.54 -5.21
CA ASN A 169 -8.42 3.41 -5.48
C ASN A 169 -8.70 3.56 -6.98
N LEU A 170 -7.65 3.49 -7.82
CA LEU A 170 -7.79 3.45 -9.28
C LEU A 170 -8.41 2.11 -9.73
N ILE A 171 -7.85 1.00 -9.26
CA ILE A 171 -8.28 -0.38 -9.56
C ILE A 171 -9.73 -0.62 -9.11
N SER A 172 -10.12 -0.15 -7.92
CA SER A 172 -11.50 -0.28 -7.44
C SER A 172 -12.46 0.77 -8.02
N GLY A 173 -11.94 1.88 -8.53
CA GLY A 173 -12.74 3.02 -8.95
C GLY A 173 -12.96 3.14 -10.46
N ILE A 174 -12.20 2.43 -11.29
CA ILE A 174 -12.36 2.43 -12.75
C ILE A 174 -12.97 1.10 -13.19
N GLU A 175 -14.19 1.16 -13.72
CA GLU A 175 -14.88 -0.01 -14.28
C GLU A 175 -14.47 -0.23 -15.75
N ASP A 176 -13.16 -0.29 -16.01
CA ASP A 176 -12.60 -0.59 -17.32
C ASP A 176 -11.49 -1.63 -17.16
N LYS A 177 -11.77 -2.86 -17.61
CA LYS A 177 -10.85 -4.00 -17.41
C LYS A 177 -9.54 -3.79 -18.16
N GLN A 178 -9.58 -3.25 -19.37
CA GLN A 178 -8.38 -3.00 -20.15
C GLN A 178 -7.47 -1.99 -19.42
N PHE A 179 -8.06 -0.92 -18.88
CA PHE A 179 -7.31 0.05 -18.08
C PHE A 179 -6.66 -0.60 -16.84
N ILE A 180 -7.39 -1.47 -16.14
CA ILE A 180 -6.87 -2.16 -14.94
C ILE A 180 -5.71 -3.09 -15.33
N ASP A 181 -5.87 -3.90 -16.38
CA ASP A 181 -4.84 -4.84 -16.83
C ASP A 181 -3.56 -4.07 -17.24
N GLU A 182 -3.70 -2.97 -18.01
CA GLU A 182 -2.58 -2.08 -18.39
C GLU A 182 -1.89 -1.44 -17.17
N LEU A 183 -2.67 -1.08 -16.14
CA LEU A 183 -2.17 -0.48 -14.92
C LEU A 183 -1.39 -1.50 -14.07
N GLU A 184 -1.91 -2.71 -13.92
CA GLU A 184 -1.25 -3.79 -13.19
C GLU A 184 0.09 -4.18 -13.85
N GLU A 185 0.15 -4.22 -15.17
CA GLU A 185 1.40 -4.45 -15.92
C GLU A 185 2.43 -3.33 -15.67
N CYS A 186 2.01 -2.06 -15.68
CA CYS A 186 2.89 -0.94 -15.38
C CYS A 186 3.39 -0.98 -13.93
N ILE A 187 2.52 -1.32 -12.97
CA ILE A 187 2.89 -1.51 -11.57
C ILE A 187 3.89 -2.66 -11.42
N PHE A 188 3.67 -3.77 -12.12
CA PHE A 188 4.59 -4.89 -12.13
C PHE A 188 5.97 -4.49 -12.68
N ALA A 189 6.01 -3.78 -13.82
CA ALA A 189 7.23 -3.29 -14.42
C ALA A 189 7.98 -2.33 -13.47
N TYR A 190 7.27 -1.41 -12.84
CA TYR A 190 7.81 -0.49 -11.86
C TYR A 190 8.39 -1.22 -10.64
N ASN A 191 7.64 -2.16 -10.06
CA ASN A 191 8.07 -2.95 -8.90
C ASN A 191 9.31 -3.82 -9.17
N ASN A 192 9.53 -4.20 -10.43
CA ASN A 192 10.68 -4.99 -10.88
C ASN A 192 11.83 -4.14 -11.47
N ALA A 193 11.82 -2.82 -11.22
CA ALA A 193 12.82 -1.88 -11.73
C ALA A 193 12.97 -1.86 -13.26
N LYS A 194 11.90 -2.21 -13.98
CA LYS A 194 11.83 -2.16 -15.44
C LYS A 194 11.33 -0.79 -15.89
N TRP A 195 12.12 0.25 -15.62
CA TRP A 195 11.72 1.65 -15.80
C TRP A 195 11.29 1.98 -17.21
N TYR A 196 12.02 1.53 -18.22
CA TYR A 196 11.63 1.71 -19.61
C TYR A 196 10.24 1.11 -19.90
N LEU A 197 9.99 -0.14 -19.50
CA LEU A 197 8.70 -0.81 -19.71
C LEU A 197 7.56 -0.10 -18.98
N CYS A 198 7.77 0.27 -17.71
CA CYS A 198 6.79 1.04 -16.94
C CYS A 198 6.47 2.37 -17.62
N ALA A 199 7.51 3.10 -18.04
CA ALA A 199 7.37 4.43 -18.59
C ALA A 199 6.69 4.41 -19.97
N SER A 200 7.00 3.40 -20.80
CA SER A 200 6.32 3.20 -22.09
C SER A 200 4.82 2.91 -21.92
N GLY A 201 4.43 2.11 -20.92
CA GLY A 201 3.01 1.80 -20.67
C GLY A 201 2.24 2.96 -20.01
N MET A 202 2.89 3.74 -19.14
CA MET A 202 2.27 4.87 -18.44
C MET A 202 1.70 5.94 -19.36
N GLY A 203 2.33 6.16 -20.52
CA GLY A 203 1.80 7.05 -21.54
C GLY A 203 0.41 6.66 -22.03
N GLY A 204 0.20 5.37 -22.30
CA GLY A 204 -1.09 4.83 -22.71
C GLY A 204 -2.13 4.94 -21.60
N LEU A 205 -1.75 4.69 -20.35
CA LEU A 205 -2.66 4.84 -19.20
C LEU A 205 -3.16 6.28 -19.02
N ILE A 206 -2.29 7.27 -19.19
CA ILE A 206 -2.69 8.69 -19.11
C ILE A 206 -3.72 9.02 -20.21
N GLU A 207 -3.46 8.60 -21.45
CA GLU A 207 -4.39 8.77 -22.57
C GLU A 207 -5.72 8.06 -22.31
N HIS A 208 -5.66 6.83 -21.83
CA HIS A 208 -6.82 6.01 -21.53
C HIS A 208 -7.68 6.64 -20.41
N LEU A 209 -7.07 7.12 -19.33
CA LEU A 209 -7.80 7.80 -18.26
C LEU A 209 -8.45 9.11 -18.73
N MET A 210 -7.75 9.90 -19.54
CA MET A 210 -8.30 11.11 -20.13
C MET A 210 -9.46 10.80 -21.09
N TYR A 211 -9.36 9.73 -21.88
CA TYR A 211 -10.45 9.23 -22.71
C TYR A 211 -11.68 8.85 -21.86
N LEU A 212 -11.50 8.01 -20.84
CA LEU A 212 -12.59 7.59 -19.95
C LEU A 212 -13.26 8.78 -19.26
N THR A 213 -12.46 9.77 -18.86
CA THR A 213 -12.96 11.03 -18.27
C THR A 213 -13.86 11.77 -19.26
N LEU A 214 -13.40 12.01 -20.50
CA LEU A 214 -14.19 12.68 -21.53
C LEU A 214 -15.44 11.86 -21.94
N LYS A 215 -15.31 10.52 -21.98
CA LYS A 215 -16.40 9.61 -22.24
C LYS A 215 -17.51 9.72 -21.19
N ASN A 216 -17.17 9.84 -19.90
CA ASN A 216 -18.15 10.07 -18.85
C ASN A 216 -18.92 11.39 -19.03
N TYR A 217 -18.32 12.40 -19.68
CA TYR A 217 -18.99 13.66 -20.01
C TYR A 217 -19.83 13.63 -21.31
N SER A 218 -19.91 12.50 -22.02
CA SER A 218 -20.62 12.39 -23.31
C SER A 218 -22.05 12.93 -23.27
N ASN A 219 -22.76 12.74 -22.15
CA ASN A 219 -24.10 13.27 -21.94
C ASN A 219 -24.16 14.79 -21.86
N TYR A 220 -23.24 15.38 -21.11
CA TYR A 220 -23.12 16.83 -21.03
C TYR A 220 -22.87 17.40 -22.42
N TYR A 221 -21.91 16.82 -23.16
CA TYR A 221 -21.60 17.25 -24.52
C TYR A 221 -22.82 17.13 -25.44
N ARG A 222 -23.52 15.99 -25.41
CA ARG A 222 -24.73 15.75 -26.22
C ARG A 222 -25.82 16.79 -25.95
N LYS A 223 -26.07 17.13 -24.69
CA LYS A 223 -27.05 18.17 -24.27
C LYS A 223 -26.68 19.57 -24.78
N HIS A 224 -25.40 19.81 -25.06
CA HIS A 224 -24.91 21.09 -25.60
C HIS A 224 -24.59 21.00 -27.10
N GLY A 225 -25.08 19.98 -27.80
CA GLY A 225 -24.90 19.82 -29.24
C GLY A 225 -23.49 19.40 -29.67
N ILE A 226 -22.63 18.98 -28.74
CA ILE A 226 -21.25 18.56 -29.00
C ILE A 226 -21.19 17.04 -29.00
N ARG A 227 -20.51 16.45 -30.00
CA ARG A 227 -20.27 15.01 -30.04
C ARG A 227 -18.86 14.69 -29.56
N LEU A 228 -18.67 13.58 -28.86
CA LEU A 228 -17.33 13.20 -28.37
C LEU A 228 -16.32 13.06 -29.53
N ASN A 229 -16.76 12.56 -30.69
CA ASN A 229 -15.93 12.42 -31.88
C ASN A 229 -15.59 13.75 -32.59
N SER A 230 -16.23 14.87 -32.23
CA SER A 230 -15.76 16.21 -32.64
C SER A 230 -14.71 16.76 -31.68
N ILE A 231 -14.58 16.19 -30.48
CA ILE A 231 -13.56 16.54 -29.49
C ILE A 231 -12.31 15.68 -29.68
N LEU A 232 -12.49 14.37 -29.79
CA LEU A 232 -11.46 13.37 -30.03
C LEU A 232 -11.56 12.88 -31.47
N SER A 233 -10.50 13.07 -32.24
CA SER A 233 -10.40 12.54 -33.61
C SER A 233 -10.38 11.00 -33.61
N ASN A 234 -10.51 10.35 -34.78
CA ASN A 234 -10.43 8.89 -34.90
C ASN A 234 -9.07 8.32 -34.44
N ARG A 235 -8.03 9.15 -34.38
CA ARG A 235 -6.69 8.82 -33.87
C ARG A 235 -6.25 9.95 -32.95
N PRO A 236 -6.82 10.02 -31.73
CA PRO A 236 -6.64 11.16 -30.87
C PRO A 236 -5.17 11.30 -30.48
N THR A 237 -4.68 12.54 -30.50
CA THR A 237 -3.35 12.92 -30.05
C THR A 237 -3.44 13.63 -28.71
N ALA A 238 -2.30 13.85 -28.05
CA ALA A 238 -2.19 14.69 -26.86
C ALA A 238 -2.96 16.02 -26.99
N LYS A 239 -2.89 16.67 -28.16
CA LYS A 239 -3.59 17.93 -28.44
C LYS A 239 -5.11 17.77 -28.41
N ASP A 240 -5.64 16.65 -28.89
CA ASP A 240 -7.08 16.38 -28.86
C ASP A 240 -7.58 16.22 -27.43
N TYR A 241 -6.84 15.49 -26.59
CA TYR A 241 -7.15 15.30 -25.17
C TYR A 241 -7.10 16.62 -24.39
N VAL A 242 -6.04 17.41 -24.56
CA VAL A 242 -5.90 18.72 -23.92
C VAL A 242 -7.02 19.65 -24.36
N ARG A 243 -7.33 19.71 -25.67
CA ARG A 243 -8.46 20.50 -26.18
C ARG A 243 -9.78 20.07 -25.53
N GLY A 244 -10.00 18.77 -25.35
CA GLY A 244 -11.19 18.26 -24.67
C GLY A 244 -11.29 18.73 -23.22
N PHE A 245 -10.18 18.70 -22.48
CA PHE A 245 -10.14 19.16 -21.08
C PHE A 245 -10.29 20.68 -20.94
N LYS A 246 -9.96 21.47 -21.97
CA LYS A 246 -10.22 22.93 -21.99
C LYS A 246 -11.70 23.27 -22.18
N GLN A 247 -12.51 22.33 -22.64
CA GLN A 247 -13.95 22.55 -22.82
C GLN A 247 -14.71 22.43 -21.50
N ASN A 248 -15.87 23.09 -21.42
CA ASN A 248 -16.81 22.86 -20.33
C ASN A 248 -17.26 21.39 -20.34
N PRO A 249 -17.46 20.76 -19.17
CA PRO A 249 -17.46 21.38 -17.84
C PRO A 249 -16.11 21.27 -17.11
N ILE A 250 -15.08 20.69 -17.74
CA ILE A 250 -13.76 20.48 -17.12
C ILE A 250 -13.01 21.81 -17.00
N LYS A 251 -12.88 22.53 -18.12
CA LYS A 251 -12.32 23.89 -18.23
C LYS A 251 -11.00 24.06 -17.45
N ILE A 252 -9.98 23.28 -17.81
CA ILE A 252 -8.63 23.45 -17.25
C ILE A 252 -8.03 24.83 -17.59
N ASP A 253 -7.17 25.34 -16.72
CA ASP A 253 -6.39 26.56 -16.93
C ASP A 253 -5.03 26.27 -17.60
N ASP A 254 -4.29 27.32 -17.93
CA ASP A 254 -3.01 27.22 -18.65
C ASP A 254 -1.93 26.46 -17.86
N ARG A 255 -1.98 26.47 -16.52
CA ARG A 255 -1.02 25.73 -15.67
C ARG A 255 -1.30 24.23 -15.74
N LYS A 256 -2.56 23.84 -15.65
CA LYS A 256 -3.01 22.45 -15.81
C LYS A 256 -2.75 21.94 -17.21
N GLU A 257 -2.97 22.76 -18.23
CA GLU A 257 -2.59 22.43 -19.61
C GLU A 257 -1.08 22.19 -19.73
N SER A 258 -0.26 23.08 -19.17
CA SER A 258 1.20 22.93 -19.18
C SER A 258 1.65 21.64 -18.50
N PHE A 259 1.02 21.28 -17.36
CA PHE A 259 1.28 20.03 -16.68
C PHE A 259 0.91 18.80 -17.53
N ILE A 260 -0.29 18.76 -18.12
CA ILE A 260 -0.71 17.64 -18.97
C ILE A 260 0.22 17.53 -20.19
N ASN A 261 0.60 18.64 -20.82
CA ASN A 261 1.54 18.66 -21.92
C ASN A 261 2.92 18.11 -21.51
N MET A 262 3.39 18.43 -20.30
CA MET A 262 4.63 17.86 -19.74
C MET A 262 4.57 16.33 -19.66
N LEU A 263 3.45 15.77 -19.21
CA LEU A 263 3.25 14.31 -19.16
C LEU A 263 3.33 13.67 -20.55
N PHE A 264 2.72 14.30 -21.56
CA PHE A 264 2.82 13.84 -22.94
C PHE A 264 4.23 13.99 -23.53
N MET A 265 4.96 15.04 -23.17
CA MET A 265 6.37 15.19 -23.56
C MET A 265 7.26 14.13 -22.92
N ALA A 266 7.03 13.80 -21.65
CA ALA A 266 7.69 12.69 -20.95
C ALA A 266 7.43 11.35 -21.65
N ARG A 267 6.18 11.08 -22.03
CA ARG A 267 5.82 9.90 -22.84
C ARG A 267 6.57 9.88 -24.18
N ASN A 268 6.57 11.02 -24.90
CA ASN A 268 7.15 11.11 -26.23
C ASN A 268 8.68 10.98 -26.22
N SER A 269 9.36 11.43 -25.16
CA SER A 269 10.81 11.26 -25.04
C SER A 269 11.21 9.79 -24.94
N ILE A 270 10.37 8.95 -24.31
CA ILE A 270 10.59 7.50 -24.23
C ILE A 270 10.25 6.83 -25.56
N SER A 271 9.09 7.14 -26.13
CA SER A 271 8.58 6.47 -27.34
C SER A 271 9.34 6.83 -28.63
N HIS A 272 9.91 8.04 -28.73
CA HIS A 272 10.49 8.55 -29.98
C HIS A 272 12.00 8.82 -29.92
N PHE A 273 12.59 8.93 -28.73
CA PHE A 273 14.04 9.20 -28.59
C PHE A 273 14.88 7.96 -28.28
N ASN A 274 14.25 6.77 -28.18
CA ASN A 274 14.77 5.40 -28.23
C ASN A 274 16.26 5.14 -27.87
N THR A 275 16.77 5.74 -26.80
CA THR A 275 18.08 5.37 -26.23
C THR A 275 17.98 4.16 -25.30
N GLY A 276 16.76 3.65 -25.06
CA GLY A 276 16.47 2.59 -24.09
C GLY A 276 16.75 2.99 -22.63
N ARG A 277 17.20 4.23 -22.39
CA ARG A 277 17.49 4.75 -21.05
C ARG A 277 16.30 5.54 -20.55
N THR A 278 15.68 4.99 -19.51
CA THR A 278 14.65 5.66 -18.73
C THR A 278 14.94 5.41 -17.27
N ASP A 279 14.76 6.42 -16.44
CA ASP A 279 14.94 6.32 -15.01
C ASP A 279 13.60 6.28 -14.28
N LYS A 280 13.70 6.00 -12.98
CA LYS A 280 12.57 5.93 -12.07
C LYS A 280 11.87 7.29 -11.91
N SER A 281 12.60 8.41 -12.02
CA SER A 281 12.03 9.75 -11.84
C SER A 281 10.97 10.07 -12.89
N LEU A 282 11.19 9.62 -14.13
CA LEU A 282 10.23 9.77 -15.21
C LEU A 282 8.98 8.92 -14.99
N CYS A 283 9.15 7.69 -14.48
CA CYS A 283 8.03 6.83 -14.07
C CYS A 283 7.21 7.49 -12.96
N ASN A 284 7.88 8.05 -11.94
CA ASN A 284 7.24 8.75 -10.82
C ASN A 284 6.41 9.94 -11.28
N LEU A 285 6.98 10.79 -12.14
CA LEU A 285 6.28 11.94 -12.70
C LEU A 285 4.97 11.51 -13.39
N MET A 286 5.03 10.46 -14.21
CA MET A 286 3.86 9.97 -14.93
C MET A 286 2.83 9.28 -14.01
N MET A 287 3.28 8.53 -13.01
CA MET A 287 2.40 7.94 -12.00
C MET A 287 1.67 9.02 -11.18
N SER A 288 2.38 10.06 -10.73
CA SER A 288 1.76 11.20 -10.05
C SER A 288 0.78 11.94 -10.96
N GLY A 289 1.15 12.16 -12.22
CA GLY A 289 0.24 12.75 -13.21
C GLY A 289 -1.03 11.93 -13.44
N LEU A 290 -0.93 10.61 -13.49
CA LEU A 290 -2.08 9.71 -13.59
C LEU A 290 -3.00 9.84 -12.36
N MET A 291 -2.42 9.92 -11.15
CA MET A 291 -3.17 10.13 -9.91
C MET A 291 -3.87 11.48 -9.85
N ASP A 292 -3.19 12.55 -10.25
CA ASP A 292 -3.78 13.89 -10.30
C ASP A 292 -4.95 13.92 -11.28
N LEU A 293 -4.77 13.32 -12.47
CA LEU A 293 -5.84 13.20 -13.46
C LEU A 293 -7.05 12.43 -12.93
N TYR A 294 -6.80 11.36 -12.17
CA TYR A 294 -7.84 10.55 -11.56
C TYR A 294 -8.64 11.33 -10.52
N ASN A 295 -7.94 11.89 -9.54
CA ASN A 295 -8.55 12.58 -8.40
C ASN A 295 -9.26 13.87 -8.82
N ASP A 296 -8.63 14.66 -9.70
CA ASP A 296 -9.13 15.98 -10.05
C ASP A 296 -10.21 15.96 -11.11
N TYR A 297 -10.20 14.98 -12.02
CA TYR A 297 -11.11 14.97 -13.17
C TYR A 297 -11.92 13.69 -13.28
N TYR A 298 -11.30 12.52 -13.26
CA TYR A 298 -12.04 11.27 -13.49
C TYR A 298 -13.11 11.02 -12.41
N VAL A 299 -12.75 11.14 -11.12
CA VAL A 299 -13.71 10.94 -10.02
C VAL A 299 -14.92 11.88 -10.15
N LYS A 300 -14.67 13.16 -10.50
CA LYS A 300 -15.74 14.16 -10.70
C LYS A 300 -16.58 13.88 -11.94
N SER A 301 -15.99 13.28 -12.97
CA SER A 301 -16.69 12.93 -14.22
C SER A 301 -17.75 11.85 -14.04
N LYS A 302 -17.59 10.96 -13.04
CA LYS A 302 -18.51 9.84 -12.78
C LYS A 302 -19.97 10.28 -12.61
N LYS A 303 -20.23 11.46 -12.04
CA LYS A 303 -21.59 11.99 -11.88
C LYS A 303 -22.31 12.31 -13.20
N TYR A 304 -21.58 12.35 -14.32
CA TYR A 304 -22.12 12.56 -15.67
C TYR A 304 -22.22 11.27 -16.48
N LYS A 305 -21.66 10.17 -15.96
CA LYS A 305 -21.80 8.82 -16.53
C LYS A 305 -23.29 8.46 -16.51
N GLU A 306 -23.81 7.91 -17.60
CA GLU A 306 -25.18 7.39 -17.64
C GLU A 306 -25.33 6.36 -16.51
N SER A 307 -26.28 6.58 -15.60
CA SER A 307 -26.92 5.46 -14.91
C SER A 307 -27.64 4.68 -16.00
N LEU A 308 -27.09 3.52 -16.37
CA LEU A 308 -27.74 2.57 -17.27
C LEU A 308 -29.13 2.21 -16.75
#